data_AF-A0A2V8PQG2-F1
#
_entry.id   AF-A0A2V8PQG2-F1
#
_cell.length_a   1.000
_cell.length_b   1.000
_cell.length_c   1.000
_cell.angle_alpha   90.00
_cell.angle_beta   90.00
_cell.angle_gamma   90.00
#
_symmetry.space_group_name_H-M   'P 1'
#
loop_
_entity.id
_entity.type
_entity.pdbx_description
1 polymer ?
#
loop_
_entity_poly.entity_id
_entity_poly.type
_entity_poly.pdbx_seq_one_letter_code
_entity_poly.pdbx_strand_id
1 'polypeptide(L)'
;MAESNHSNLNAEARPLAELEAQRANAEAQLQQQVTEQQALDAQIEALGQTELLEPRHIEDKDEELKLLEEAEGRLRAQEEARHVAPARVMELAETEQRINVEVEGPQRDEDALVNRVTAAESRHAEIVEAQNHVEVQARRLEDEQKRLDELEAIRKECLAAAEVRAQKQLLLKVEIDELRKAEEEQLKHIEQSQAELQERKAQLPTAETSAESLSLELAYESDSKSIVPMNEEPSWIDVTLENRETRAVIPAQPEFVSVETTADLALFEPNEFHVKPTISAIEPLKTADQIETSAVPVLADRLKSANSSERAAALVDLAEEGGEEAYRLIAKSFDDPSAEVRNAAARALCSFHSDVAASFTRALREASPERRRRIGGAIAGSGLAANAI
;
A
#
# COMPACT_ATOMS: atom_id res chain seq x y z
N MET A 1 61.89 -140.66 -97.06
CA MET A 1 62.69 -141.24 -95.96
C MET A 1 62.58 -140.29 -94.78
N ALA A 2 62.22 -140.86 -93.61
CA ALA A 2 62.10 -140.25 -92.28
C ALA A 2 61.05 -139.13 -92.11
N GLU A 3 60.21 -139.04 -91.08
CA GLU A 3 59.85 -139.82 -89.89
C GLU A 3 58.69 -139.00 -89.30
N SER A 4 57.45 -139.52 -89.20
CA SER A 4 56.91 -140.29 -88.09
C SER A 4 56.94 -139.58 -86.72
N ASN A 5 55.77 -139.53 -86.08
CA ASN A 5 55.51 -139.32 -84.66
C ASN A 5 55.34 -137.87 -84.15
N HIS A 6 54.09 -137.37 -84.13
CA HIS A 6 53.48 -136.60 -83.02
C HIS A 6 52.01 -136.22 -83.34
N SER A 7 51.18 -137.20 -83.72
CA SER A 7 49.73 -137.01 -83.94
C SER A 7 48.94 -137.99 -83.07
N ASN A 8 48.95 -137.78 -81.75
CA ASN A 8 48.04 -138.52 -80.85
C ASN A 8 47.84 -137.88 -79.46
N LEU A 9 47.72 -136.55 -79.37
CA LEU A 9 47.45 -135.81 -78.12
C LEU A 9 46.56 -134.56 -78.32
N ASN A 10 45.79 -134.48 -79.42
CA ASN A 10 45.09 -133.25 -79.83
C ASN A 10 43.58 -133.44 -80.13
N ALA A 11 42.96 -134.45 -79.52
CA ALA A 11 41.54 -134.79 -79.70
C ALA A 11 40.68 -134.64 -78.42
N GLU A 12 41.28 -134.33 -77.26
CA GLU A 12 40.57 -134.09 -75.99
C GLU A 12 40.56 -132.60 -75.55
N ALA A 13 41.18 -131.70 -76.32
CA ALA A 13 41.24 -130.27 -76.02
C ALA A 13 40.09 -129.42 -76.63
N ARG A 14 39.26 -130.00 -77.51
CA ARG A 14 38.09 -129.32 -78.10
C ARG A 14 36.84 -129.26 -77.21
N PRO A 15 36.47 -130.29 -76.41
CA PRO A 15 35.31 -130.17 -75.52
C PRO A 15 35.59 -129.30 -74.27
N LEU A 16 36.86 -129.17 -73.86
CA LEU A 16 37.28 -128.26 -72.79
C LEU A 16 37.20 -126.79 -73.22
N ALA A 17 37.60 -126.46 -74.46
CA ALA A 17 37.47 -125.12 -75.00
C ALA A 17 35.99 -124.69 -75.18
N GLU A 18 35.09 -125.60 -75.55
CA GLU A 18 33.64 -125.31 -75.62
C GLU A 18 33.01 -125.15 -74.22
N LEU A 19 33.42 -125.94 -73.23
CA LEU A 19 32.97 -125.77 -71.84
C LEU A 19 33.53 -124.50 -71.19
N GLU A 20 34.77 -124.10 -71.50
CA GLU A 20 35.36 -122.84 -71.06
C GLU A 20 34.68 -121.64 -71.75
N ALA A 21 34.33 -121.75 -73.03
CA ALA A 21 33.54 -120.74 -73.72
C ALA A 21 32.11 -120.63 -73.14
N GLN A 22 31.48 -121.76 -72.80
CA GLN A 22 30.18 -121.76 -72.11
C GLN A 22 30.27 -121.18 -70.70
N ARG A 23 31.35 -121.48 -69.96
CA ARG A 23 31.59 -120.92 -68.63
C ARG A 23 31.87 -119.42 -68.69
N ALA A 24 32.69 -118.97 -69.63
CA ALA A 24 32.97 -117.55 -69.85
C ALA A 24 31.70 -116.79 -70.27
N ASN A 25 30.83 -117.41 -71.08
CA ASN A 25 29.56 -116.80 -71.48
C ASN A 25 28.56 -116.77 -70.30
N ALA A 26 28.49 -117.82 -69.49
CA ALA A 26 27.68 -117.83 -68.28
C ALA A 26 28.19 -116.84 -67.21
N GLU A 27 29.51 -116.69 -67.08
CA GLU A 27 30.14 -115.73 -66.16
C GLU A 27 29.95 -114.29 -66.65
N ALA A 28 30.03 -114.04 -67.96
CA ALA A 28 29.69 -112.74 -68.56
C ALA A 28 28.20 -112.41 -68.36
N GLN A 29 27.30 -113.39 -68.49
CA GLN A 29 25.87 -113.21 -68.20
C GLN A 29 25.61 -112.91 -66.71
N LEU A 30 26.31 -113.58 -65.80
CA LEU A 30 26.22 -113.29 -64.37
C LEU A 30 26.78 -111.90 -64.03
N GLN A 31 27.90 -111.50 -64.62
CA GLN A 31 28.43 -110.14 -64.45
C GLN A 31 27.50 -109.09 -65.04
N GLN A 32 26.86 -109.36 -66.18
CA GLN A 32 25.83 -108.49 -66.73
C GLN A 32 24.62 -108.40 -65.80
N GLN A 33 24.14 -109.53 -65.25
CA GLN A 33 23.04 -109.51 -64.28
C GLN A 33 23.40 -108.79 -62.99
N VAL A 34 24.62 -108.94 -62.47
CA VAL A 34 25.08 -108.23 -61.27
C VAL A 34 25.19 -106.73 -61.53
N THR A 35 25.68 -106.30 -62.70
CA THR A 35 25.74 -104.88 -63.04
C THR A 35 24.37 -104.29 -63.30
N GLU A 36 23.45 -105.02 -63.93
CA GLU A 36 22.04 -104.64 -64.07
C GLU A 36 21.36 -104.55 -62.69
N GLN A 37 21.61 -105.50 -61.79
CA GLN A 37 21.07 -105.48 -60.43
C GLN A 37 21.63 -104.33 -59.61
N GLN A 38 22.93 -104.06 -59.69
CA GLN A 38 23.55 -102.88 -59.05
C GLN A 38 23.01 -101.56 -59.64
N ALA A 39 22.73 -101.51 -60.94
CA ALA A 39 22.13 -100.33 -61.57
C ALA A 39 20.68 -100.12 -61.11
N LEU A 40 19.91 -101.19 -60.95
CA LEU A 40 18.55 -101.14 -60.39
C LEU A 40 18.56 -100.75 -58.91
N ASP A 41 19.46 -101.31 -58.11
CA ASP A 41 19.61 -100.96 -56.69
C ASP A 41 20.00 -99.48 -56.54
N ALA A 42 20.90 -98.96 -57.38
CA ALA A 42 21.25 -97.55 -57.40
C ALA A 42 20.08 -96.65 -57.85
N GLN A 43 19.24 -97.10 -58.80
CA GLN A 43 18.01 -96.38 -59.17
C GLN A 43 16.98 -96.38 -58.04
N ILE A 44 16.81 -97.50 -57.32
CA ILE A 44 15.91 -97.59 -56.17
C ILE A 44 16.40 -96.68 -55.04
N GLU A 45 17.70 -96.63 -54.78
CA GLU A 45 18.28 -95.75 -53.76
C GLU A 45 18.12 -94.27 -54.15
N ALA A 46 18.35 -93.92 -55.42
CA ALA A 46 18.12 -92.56 -55.93
C ALA A 46 16.65 -92.13 -55.83
N LEU A 47 15.72 -93.03 -56.19
CA LEU A 47 14.28 -92.80 -56.06
C LEU A 47 13.86 -92.67 -54.59
N GLY A 48 14.40 -93.52 -53.70
CA GLY A 48 14.16 -93.42 -52.26
C GLY A 48 14.68 -92.12 -51.65
N GLN A 49 15.82 -91.61 -52.12
CA GLN A 49 16.34 -90.31 -51.69
C GLN A 49 15.46 -89.15 -52.16
N THR A 50 14.88 -89.23 -53.37
CA THR A 50 13.91 -88.23 -53.83
C THR A 50 12.59 -88.31 -53.07
N GLU A 51 12.09 -89.52 -52.80
CA GLU A 51 10.84 -89.75 -52.05
C GLU A 51 10.96 -89.31 -50.58
N LEU A 52 12.15 -89.39 -49.98
CA LEU A 52 12.42 -88.86 -48.64
C LEU A 52 12.48 -87.32 -48.58
N LEU A 53 12.72 -86.63 -49.70
CA LEU A 53 12.75 -85.17 -49.78
C LEU A 53 11.36 -84.57 -50.01
N GLU A 54 10.43 -85.32 -50.60
CA GLU A 54 9.04 -84.89 -50.80
C GLU A 54 8.28 -84.55 -49.51
N PRO A 55 8.30 -85.36 -48.42
CA PRO A 55 7.56 -85.03 -47.20
C PRO A 55 8.13 -83.80 -46.48
N ARG A 56 9.46 -83.60 -46.53
CA ARG A 56 10.10 -82.39 -45.96
C ARG A 56 9.64 -81.13 -46.68
N HIS A 57 9.52 -81.20 -48.01
CA HIS A 57 9.04 -80.06 -48.79
C HIS A 57 7.55 -79.74 -48.55
N ILE A 58 6.76 -80.72 -48.11
CA ILE A 58 5.35 -80.50 -47.72
C ILE A 58 5.29 -79.86 -46.33
N GLU A 59 6.10 -80.32 -45.37
CA GLU A 59 6.19 -79.72 -44.03
C GLU A 59 6.63 -78.24 -44.11
N ASP A 60 7.65 -77.93 -44.90
CA ASP A 60 8.11 -76.55 -45.11
C ASP A 60 6.99 -75.66 -45.71
N LYS A 61 6.22 -76.19 -46.67
CA LYS A 61 5.08 -75.47 -47.27
C LYS A 61 3.94 -75.25 -46.30
N ASP A 62 3.64 -76.22 -45.44
CA ASP A 62 2.61 -76.08 -44.42
C ASP A 62 3.01 -75.03 -43.37
N GLU A 63 4.30 -74.94 -43.03
CA GLU A 63 4.83 -73.87 -42.19
C GLU A 63 4.74 -72.50 -42.89
N GLU A 64 5.08 -72.41 -44.17
CA GLU A 64 4.92 -71.19 -44.96
C GLU A 64 3.45 -70.74 -45.03
N LEU A 65 2.50 -71.67 -45.22
CA LEU A 65 1.08 -71.37 -45.24
C LEU A 65 0.58 -70.88 -43.87
N LYS A 66 1.05 -71.46 -42.76
CA LYS A 66 0.71 -70.98 -41.41
C LYS A 66 1.24 -69.57 -41.17
N LEU A 67 2.47 -69.29 -41.59
CA LEU A 67 3.05 -67.94 -41.47
C LEU A 67 2.29 -66.92 -42.33
N LEU A 68 1.83 -67.32 -43.52
CA LEU A 68 1.01 -66.48 -44.38
C LEU A 68 -0.37 -66.22 -43.76
N GLU A 69 -1.04 -67.24 -43.23
CA GLU A 69 -2.33 -67.09 -42.56
C GLU A 69 -2.22 -66.17 -41.32
N GLU A 70 -1.16 -66.32 -40.52
CA GLU A 70 -0.89 -65.43 -39.40
C GLU A 70 -0.63 -63.98 -39.85
N ALA A 71 0.15 -63.80 -40.92
CA ALA A 71 0.43 -62.48 -41.49
C ALA A 71 -0.84 -61.82 -42.05
N GLU A 72 -1.70 -62.58 -42.74
CA GLU A 72 -3.02 -62.11 -43.20
C GLU A 72 -3.92 -61.73 -42.03
N GLY A 73 -3.94 -62.54 -40.97
CA GLY A 73 -4.68 -62.25 -39.74
C GLY A 73 -4.23 -60.92 -39.10
N ARG A 74 -2.91 -60.69 -39.01
CA ARG A 74 -2.34 -59.43 -38.50
C ARG A 74 -2.68 -58.24 -39.40
N LEU A 75 -2.66 -58.42 -40.72
CA LEU A 75 -3.00 -57.35 -41.67
C LEU A 75 -4.49 -56.97 -41.56
N ARG A 76 -5.39 -57.95 -41.48
CA ARG A 76 -6.84 -57.70 -41.27
C ARG A 76 -7.09 -56.96 -39.97
N ALA A 77 -6.47 -57.38 -38.87
CA ALA A 77 -6.58 -56.68 -37.58
C ALA A 77 -6.05 -55.24 -37.66
N GLN A 78 -4.98 -55.00 -38.42
CA GLN A 78 -4.46 -53.65 -38.64
C GLN A 78 -5.40 -52.79 -39.50
N GLU A 79 -6.01 -53.35 -40.55
CA GLU A 79 -6.99 -52.66 -41.39
C GLU A 79 -8.25 -52.33 -40.61
N GLU A 80 -8.79 -53.26 -39.82
CA GLU A 80 -9.91 -53.01 -38.91
C GLU A 80 -9.58 -51.90 -37.90
N ALA A 81 -8.40 -51.94 -37.28
CA ALA A 81 -7.94 -50.87 -36.39
C ALA A 81 -7.84 -49.52 -37.12
N ARG A 82 -7.37 -49.51 -38.37
CA ARG A 82 -7.32 -48.31 -39.24
C ARG A 82 -8.71 -47.79 -39.60
N HIS A 83 -9.71 -48.64 -39.72
CA HIS A 83 -11.09 -48.21 -39.98
C HIS A 83 -11.81 -47.72 -38.71
N VAL A 84 -11.53 -48.31 -37.54
CA VAL A 84 -12.11 -47.89 -36.26
C VAL A 84 -11.51 -46.58 -35.74
N ALA A 85 -10.23 -46.32 -36.01
CA ALA A 85 -9.56 -45.11 -35.53
C ALA A 85 -10.21 -43.79 -36.01
N PRO A 86 -10.54 -43.59 -37.31
CA PRO A 86 -11.26 -42.42 -37.79
C PRO A 86 -12.62 -42.20 -37.12
N ALA A 87 -13.40 -43.28 -36.89
CA ALA A 87 -14.69 -43.17 -36.22
C ALA A 87 -14.54 -42.64 -34.79
N ARG A 88 -13.55 -43.16 -34.03
CA ARG A 88 -13.24 -42.65 -32.69
C ARG A 88 -12.77 -41.20 -32.70
N VAL A 89 -11.97 -40.80 -33.70
CA VAL A 89 -11.54 -39.39 -33.84
C VAL A 89 -12.73 -38.48 -34.12
N MET A 90 -13.69 -38.90 -34.94
CA MET A 90 -14.91 -38.14 -35.18
C MET A 90 -15.77 -38.02 -33.92
N GLU A 91 -16.00 -39.12 -33.19
CA GLU A 91 -16.73 -39.08 -31.92
C GLU A 91 -16.07 -38.14 -30.90
N LEU A 92 -14.74 -38.19 -30.78
CA LEU A 92 -13.99 -37.28 -29.91
C LEU A 92 -14.14 -35.82 -30.36
N ALA A 93 -14.04 -35.53 -31.66
CA ALA A 93 -14.22 -34.19 -32.20
C ALA A 93 -15.65 -33.65 -31.96
N GLU A 94 -16.68 -34.48 -32.07
CA GLU A 94 -18.05 -34.11 -31.75
C GLU A 94 -18.23 -33.83 -30.25
N THR A 95 -17.64 -34.68 -29.38
CA THR A 95 -17.68 -34.43 -27.93
C THR A 95 -16.93 -33.16 -27.54
N GLU A 96 -15.78 -32.88 -28.17
CA GLU A 96 -15.02 -31.66 -27.96
C GLU A 96 -15.82 -30.43 -28.40
N GLN A 97 -16.44 -30.47 -29.59
CA GLN A 97 -17.30 -29.38 -30.06
C GLN A 97 -18.48 -29.14 -29.11
N ARG A 98 -19.10 -30.21 -28.61
CA ARG A 98 -20.19 -30.10 -27.63
C ARG A 98 -19.72 -29.44 -26.33
N ILE A 99 -18.57 -29.87 -25.79
CA ILE A 99 -18.00 -29.28 -24.57
C ILE A 99 -17.65 -27.81 -24.81
N ASN A 100 -17.08 -27.46 -25.96
CA ASN A 100 -16.76 -26.06 -26.28
C ASN A 100 -18.01 -25.18 -26.28
N VAL A 101 -19.12 -25.63 -26.89
CA VAL A 101 -20.39 -24.89 -26.85
C VAL A 101 -20.94 -24.79 -25.42
N GLU A 102 -20.82 -25.85 -24.61
CA GLU A 102 -21.26 -25.87 -23.21
C GLU A 102 -20.41 -24.95 -22.32
N VAL A 103 -19.12 -24.74 -22.64
CA VAL A 103 -18.23 -23.81 -21.93
C VAL A 103 -18.45 -22.36 -22.35
N GLU A 104 -18.71 -22.11 -23.63
CA GLU A 104 -18.95 -20.75 -24.15
C GLU A 104 -20.24 -20.11 -23.58
N GLY A 105 -21.25 -20.91 -23.25
CA GLY A 105 -22.51 -20.41 -22.67
C GLY A 105 -22.31 -19.70 -21.32
N PRO A 106 -21.79 -20.40 -20.30
CA PRO A 106 -21.47 -19.84 -18.99
C PRO A 106 -20.49 -18.66 -19.07
N GLN A 107 -19.50 -18.68 -19.98
CA GLN A 107 -18.59 -17.55 -20.15
C GLN A 107 -19.31 -16.29 -20.61
N ARG A 108 -20.25 -16.39 -21.57
CA ARG A 108 -21.07 -15.24 -21.99
C ARG A 108 -21.97 -14.72 -20.86
N ASP A 109 -22.53 -15.63 -20.06
CA ASP A 109 -23.34 -15.26 -18.90
C ASP A 109 -22.51 -14.60 -17.79
N GLU A 110 -21.29 -15.11 -17.53
CA GLU A 110 -20.31 -14.52 -16.61
C GLU A 110 -19.93 -13.10 -17.06
N ASP A 111 -19.54 -12.92 -18.32
CA ASP A 111 -19.23 -11.61 -18.89
C ASP A 111 -20.42 -10.64 -18.77
N ALA A 112 -21.64 -11.12 -19.01
CA ALA A 112 -22.86 -10.32 -18.84
C ALA A 112 -23.10 -9.92 -17.37
N LEU A 113 -22.82 -10.81 -16.41
CA LEU A 113 -22.92 -10.52 -14.98
C LEU A 113 -21.84 -9.53 -14.54
N VAL A 114 -20.59 -9.71 -14.97
CA VAL A 114 -19.49 -8.78 -14.69
C VAL A 114 -19.85 -7.38 -15.21
N ASN A 115 -20.34 -7.26 -16.44
CA ASN A 115 -20.78 -5.97 -17.00
C ASN A 115 -21.95 -5.33 -16.23
N ARG A 116 -22.85 -6.15 -15.67
CA ARG A 116 -23.95 -5.64 -14.83
C ARG A 116 -23.47 -5.16 -13.47
N VAL A 117 -22.51 -5.86 -12.88
CA VAL A 117 -21.91 -5.48 -11.60
C VAL A 117 -21.11 -4.18 -11.75
N THR A 118 -20.25 -4.09 -12.75
CA THR A 118 -19.47 -2.85 -13.01
C THR A 118 -20.38 -1.65 -13.26
N ALA A 119 -21.45 -1.82 -14.04
CA ALA A 119 -22.44 -0.77 -14.26
C ALA A 119 -23.20 -0.37 -12.97
N ALA A 120 -23.47 -1.32 -12.07
CA ALA A 120 -24.09 -1.03 -10.78
C ALA A 120 -23.13 -0.32 -9.83
N GLU A 121 -21.85 -0.70 -9.83
CA GLU A 121 -20.78 -0.04 -9.06
C GLU A 121 -20.58 1.41 -9.51
N SER A 122 -20.56 1.69 -10.82
CA SER A 122 -20.49 3.06 -11.34
C SER A 122 -21.69 3.90 -10.87
N ARG A 123 -22.91 3.37 -10.92
CA ARG A 123 -24.10 4.07 -10.41
C ARG A 123 -24.03 4.32 -8.91
N HIS A 124 -23.50 3.37 -8.14
CA HIS A 124 -23.33 3.54 -6.71
C HIS A 124 -22.30 4.63 -6.41
N ALA A 125 -21.20 4.68 -7.15
CA ALA A 125 -20.19 5.74 -7.03
C ALA A 125 -20.81 7.13 -7.30
N GLU A 126 -21.60 7.28 -8.36
CA GLU A 126 -22.32 8.54 -8.66
C GLU A 126 -23.29 8.95 -7.54
N ILE A 127 -24.02 7.99 -6.95
CA ILE A 127 -24.92 8.26 -5.82
C ILE A 127 -24.14 8.71 -4.59
N VAL A 128 -23.01 8.08 -4.28
CA VAL A 128 -22.16 8.46 -3.14
C VAL A 128 -21.57 9.85 -3.34
N GLU A 129 -21.10 10.19 -4.54
CA GLU A 129 -20.62 11.54 -4.85
C GLU A 129 -21.74 12.60 -4.71
N ALA A 130 -22.94 12.29 -5.19
CA ALA A 130 -24.09 13.16 -5.03
C ALA A 130 -24.48 13.35 -3.55
N GLN A 131 -24.43 12.28 -2.74
CA GLN A 131 -24.66 12.35 -1.29
C GLN A 131 -23.62 13.22 -0.59
N ASN A 132 -22.33 13.03 -0.91
CA ASN A 132 -21.25 13.85 -0.37
C ASN A 132 -21.44 15.33 -0.73
N HIS A 133 -21.90 15.62 -1.95
CA HIS A 133 -22.20 17.00 -2.35
C HIS A 133 -23.34 17.61 -1.53
N VAL A 134 -24.43 16.87 -1.32
CA VAL A 134 -25.56 17.30 -0.49
C VAL A 134 -25.13 17.50 0.97
N GLU A 135 -24.31 16.61 1.52
CA GLU A 135 -23.81 16.73 2.89
C GLU A 135 -22.90 17.95 3.06
N VAL A 136 -21.99 18.20 2.12
CA VAL A 136 -21.14 19.40 2.12
C VAL A 136 -21.98 20.67 2.02
N GLN A 137 -23.02 20.69 1.19
CA GLN A 137 -23.95 21.82 1.12
C GLN A 137 -24.73 22.01 2.43
N ALA A 138 -25.20 20.93 3.06
CA ALA A 138 -25.90 20.99 4.34
C ALA A 138 -25.01 21.58 5.44
N ARG A 139 -23.75 21.13 5.54
CA ARG A 139 -22.78 21.69 6.50
C ARG A 139 -22.53 23.18 6.28
N ARG A 140 -22.43 23.63 5.02
CA ARG A 140 -22.29 25.07 4.70
C ARG A 140 -23.50 25.88 5.17
N LEU A 141 -24.71 25.38 4.94
CA LEU A 141 -25.93 26.04 5.39
C LEU A 141 -26.03 26.08 6.92
N GLU A 142 -25.61 25.02 7.62
CA GLU A 142 -25.54 25.00 9.08
C GLU A 142 -24.55 26.04 9.62
N ASP A 143 -23.38 26.16 9.02
CA ASP A 143 -22.38 27.15 9.44
C ASP A 143 -22.81 28.59 9.11
N GLU A 144 -23.50 28.80 7.99
CA GLU A 144 -24.15 30.09 7.68
C GLU A 144 -25.23 30.42 8.72
N GLN A 145 -26.04 29.45 9.12
CA GLN A 145 -27.07 29.64 10.15
C GLN A 145 -26.45 30.01 11.50
N LYS A 146 -25.38 29.30 11.93
CA LYS A 146 -24.65 29.65 13.17
C LYS A 146 -24.13 31.09 13.13
N ARG A 147 -23.55 31.51 12.01
CA ARG A 147 -23.08 32.90 11.83
C ARG A 147 -24.22 33.91 11.93
N LEU A 148 -25.40 33.60 11.38
CA LEU A 148 -26.58 34.46 11.51
C LEU A 148 -27.05 34.56 12.97
N ASP A 149 -27.08 33.45 13.69
CA ASP A 149 -27.46 33.42 15.12
C ASP A 149 -26.47 34.22 15.99
N GLU A 150 -25.17 34.10 15.72
CA GLU A 150 -24.11 34.90 16.36
C GLU A 150 -24.29 36.41 16.09
N LEU A 151 -24.54 36.79 14.83
CA LEU A 151 -24.81 38.19 14.47
C LEU A 151 -26.08 38.72 15.13
N GLU A 152 -27.12 37.90 15.26
CA GLU A 152 -28.34 38.28 15.98
C GLU A 152 -28.09 38.48 17.48
N ALA A 153 -27.26 37.63 18.10
CA ALA A 153 -26.84 37.79 19.50
C ALA A 153 -26.07 39.10 19.71
N ILE A 154 -25.06 39.38 18.86
CA ILE A 154 -24.30 40.64 18.90
C ILE A 154 -25.23 41.84 18.73
N ARG A 155 -26.20 41.76 17.80
CA ARG A 155 -27.18 42.83 17.60
C ARG A 155 -28.02 43.07 18.87
N LYS A 156 -28.50 42.02 19.52
CA LYS A 156 -29.28 42.11 20.77
C LYS A 156 -28.46 42.74 21.90
N GLU A 157 -27.21 42.33 22.06
CA GLU A 157 -26.29 42.91 23.05
C GLU A 157 -26.01 44.38 22.77
N CYS A 158 -25.76 44.74 21.51
CA CYS A 158 -25.53 46.13 21.10
C CYS A 158 -26.76 47.02 21.35
N LEU A 159 -27.96 46.50 21.10
CA LEU A 159 -29.21 47.20 21.38
C LEU A 159 -29.40 47.40 22.90
N ALA A 160 -29.22 46.36 23.70
CA ALA A 160 -29.30 46.46 25.17
C ALA A 160 -28.26 47.47 25.72
N ALA A 161 -27.02 47.41 25.24
CA ALA A 161 -25.98 48.36 25.63
C ALA A 161 -26.32 49.81 25.23
N ALA A 162 -26.95 50.02 24.08
CA ALA A 162 -27.43 51.33 23.65
C ALA A 162 -28.55 51.86 24.56
N GLU A 163 -29.51 51.01 24.95
CA GLU A 163 -30.58 51.36 25.90
C GLU A 163 -30.02 51.74 27.28
N VAL A 164 -29.08 50.94 27.81
CA VAL A 164 -28.40 51.24 29.08
C VAL A 164 -27.67 52.59 29.01
N ARG A 165 -26.97 52.87 27.91
CA ARG A 165 -26.31 54.18 27.71
C ARG A 165 -27.32 55.32 27.62
N ALA A 166 -28.44 55.14 26.94
CA ALA A 166 -29.49 56.14 26.83
C ALA A 166 -30.12 56.44 28.20
N GLN A 167 -30.40 55.41 29.01
CA GLN A 167 -30.90 55.57 30.38
C GLN A 167 -29.91 56.33 31.27
N LYS A 168 -28.61 55.98 31.21
CA LYS A 168 -27.56 56.70 31.94
C LYS A 168 -27.47 58.17 31.52
N GLN A 169 -27.58 58.46 30.23
CA GLN A 169 -27.60 59.83 29.73
C GLN A 169 -28.81 60.63 30.24
N LEU A 170 -29.99 60.00 30.35
CA LEU A 170 -31.17 60.64 30.93
C LEU A 170 -30.98 60.93 32.42
N LEU A 171 -30.44 59.98 33.19
CA LEU A 171 -30.14 60.19 34.61
C LEU A 171 -29.14 61.34 34.83
N LEU A 172 -28.03 61.35 34.07
CA LEU A 172 -27.04 62.43 34.15
C LEU A 172 -27.64 63.81 33.79
N LYS A 173 -28.58 63.87 32.85
CA LYS A 173 -29.28 65.13 32.53
C LYS A 173 -30.11 65.63 33.70
N VAL A 174 -30.85 64.75 34.37
CA VAL A 174 -31.63 65.10 35.56
C VAL A 174 -30.71 65.61 36.68
N GLU A 175 -29.60 64.93 36.95
CA GLU A 175 -28.61 65.33 37.96
C GLU A 175 -28.00 66.71 37.64
N ILE A 176 -27.64 66.96 36.37
CA ILE A 176 -27.14 68.28 35.94
C ILE A 176 -28.19 69.37 36.16
N ASP A 177 -29.47 69.11 35.87
CA ASP A 177 -30.54 70.08 36.07
C ASP A 177 -30.84 70.33 37.57
N GLU A 178 -30.67 69.33 38.44
CA GLU A 178 -30.72 69.50 39.89
C GLU A 178 -29.55 70.34 40.42
N LEU A 179 -28.33 70.06 39.97
CA LEU A 179 -27.15 70.85 40.33
C LEU A 179 -27.26 72.31 39.88
N ARG A 180 -27.82 72.56 38.69
CA ARG A 180 -28.10 73.92 38.21
C ARG A 180 -29.08 74.67 39.10
N LYS A 181 -30.14 74.01 39.57
CA LYS A 181 -31.09 74.64 40.51
C LYS A 181 -30.42 74.97 41.84
N ALA A 182 -29.61 74.05 42.38
CA ALA A 182 -28.86 74.28 43.61
C ALA A 182 -27.85 75.43 43.45
N GLU A 183 -27.18 75.52 42.29
CA GLU A 183 -26.30 76.64 41.94
C GLU A 183 -27.05 77.97 41.91
N GLU A 184 -28.23 78.03 41.27
CA GLU A 184 -29.08 79.23 41.26
C GLU A 184 -29.53 79.64 42.67
N GLU A 185 -29.86 78.69 43.55
CA GLU A 185 -30.20 78.95 44.95
C GLU A 185 -28.99 79.49 45.74
N GLN A 186 -27.81 78.92 45.54
CA GLN A 186 -26.58 79.41 46.16
C GLN A 186 -26.23 80.82 45.69
N LEU A 187 -26.37 81.11 44.39
CA LEU A 187 -26.17 82.45 43.84
C LEU A 187 -27.11 83.47 44.50
N LYS A 188 -28.40 83.12 44.70
CA LYS A 188 -29.35 83.97 45.44
C LYS A 188 -28.92 84.21 46.88
N HIS A 189 -28.45 83.18 47.58
CA HIS A 189 -27.94 83.33 48.95
C HIS A 189 -26.70 84.23 49.02
N ILE A 190 -25.78 84.09 48.07
CA ILE A 190 -24.60 84.95 47.97
C ILE A 190 -25.05 86.40 47.70
N GLU A 191 -25.94 86.63 46.75
CA GLU A 191 -26.48 87.96 46.44
C GLU A 191 -27.16 88.61 47.66
N GLN A 192 -28.01 87.87 48.38
CA GLN A 192 -28.63 88.34 49.63
C GLN A 192 -27.58 88.69 50.69
N SER A 193 -26.59 87.82 50.93
CA SER A 193 -25.53 88.09 51.90
C SER A 193 -24.66 89.29 51.52
N GLN A 194 -24.43 89.50 50.22
CA GLN A 194 -23.72 90.68 49.70
C GLN A 194 -24.54 91.95 49.90
N ALA A 195 -25.86 91.91 49.68
CA ALA A 195 -26.76 93.02 49.94
C ALA A 195 -26.81 93.38 51.43
N GLU A 196 -26.94 92.40 52.33
CA GLU A 196 -26.87 92.61 53.78
C GLU A 196 -25.52 93.21 54.21
N LEU A 197 -24.41 92.73 53.65
CA LEU A 197 -23.09 93.28 53.90
C LEU A 197 -22.97 94.73 53.40
N GLN A 198 -23.54 95.05 52.25
CA GLN A 198 -23.57 96.43 51.73
C GLN A 198 -24.43 97.35 52.63
N GLU A 199 -25.57 96.86 53.11
CA GLU A 199 -26.43 97.60 54.05
C GLU A 199 -25.70 97.86 55.38
N ARG A 200 -25.06 96.84 55.96
CA ARG A 200 -24.22 97.00 57.17
C ARG A 200 -23.08 97.98 56.93
N LYS A 201 -22.42 97.94 55.77
CA LYS A 201 -21.38 98.90 55.39
C LYS A 201 -21.93 100.33 55.28
N ALA A 202 -23.16 100.51 54.82
CA ALA A 202 -23.81 101.82 54.77
C ALA A 202 -24.23 102.32 56.17
N GLN A 203 -24.53 101.42 57.11
CA GLN A 203 -24.82 101.75 58.51
C GLN A 203 -23.56 102.06 59.32
N LEU A 204 -22.40 101.49 58.95
CA LEU A 204 -21.10 101.72 59.60
C LEU A 204 -20.76 103.20 59.84
N PRO A 205 -20.87 104.16 58.90
CA PRO A 205 -20.60 105.59 59.18
C PRO A 205 -21.54 106.21 60.23
N THR A 206 -22.78 105.71 60.36
CA THR A 206 -23.71 106.17 61.43
C THR A 206 -23.38 105.56 62.79
N ALA A 207 -22.88 104.32 62.80
CA ALA A 207 -22.40 103.66 64.01
C ALA A 207 -21.02 104.19 64.43
N GLU A 208 -20.14 104.53 63.50
CA GLU A 208 -18.84 105.17 63.76
C GLU A 208 -19.02 106.57 64.35
N THR A 209 -19.95 107.39 63.84
CA THR A 209 -20.27 108.69 64.47
C THR A 209 -20.90 108.55 65.86
N SER A 210 -21.72 107.50 66.10
CA SER A 210 -22.28 107.21 67.43
C SER A 210 -21.24 106.60 68.39
N ALA A 211 -20.32 105.79 67.89
CA ALA A 211 -19.23 105.18 68.65
C ALA A 211 -18.12 106.20 68.94
N GLU A 212 -17.85 107.17 68.05
CA GLU A 212 -16.97 108.31 68.34
C GLU A 212 -17.57 109.21 69.42
N SER A 213 -18.90 109.34 69.53
CA SER A 213 -19.52 110.02 70.68
C SER A 213 -19.48 109.22 71.99
N LEU A 214 -19.52 107.88 71.95
CA LEU A 214 -19.41 107.01 73.14
C LEU A 214 -17.95 106.73 73.56
N SER A 215 -17.01 106.78 72.61
CA SER A 215 -15.57 106.64 72.86
C SER A 215 -14.96 107.90 73.50
N LEU A 216 -15.72 109.00 73.57
CA LEU A 216 -15.35 110.17 74.38
C LEU A 216 -15.77 110.02 75.86
N GLU A 217 -16.53 108.99 76.25
CA GLU A 217 -17.11 108.87 77.60
C GLU A 217 -16.65 107.62 78.40
N LEU A 218 -15.89 106.69 77.82
CA LEU A 218 -15.36 105.52 78.54
C LEU A 218 -13.88 105.29 78.25
N ALA A 219 -13.08 106.30 78.56
CA ALA A 219 -11.67 106.11 78.90
C ALA A 219 -11.54 106.14 80.42
N TYR A 220 -11.74 105.00 81.10
CA TYR A 220 -11.03 104.62 82.32
C TYR A 220 -11.47 103.21 82.77
N GLU A 221 -10.46 102.44 83.17
CA GLU A 221 -10.48 101.23 84.01
C GLU A 221 -10.72 99.84 83.38
N SER A 222 -9.69 99.01 83.58
CA SER A 222 -9.65 97.54 83.75
C SER A 222 -8.67 96.94 82.75
N ASP A 223 -7.36 97.00 82.97
CA ASP A 223 -6.58 96.35 84.05
C ASP A 223 -6.83 94.83 84.19
N SER A 224 -5.74 94.10 83.91
CA SER A 224 -5.37 92.74 84.32
C SER A 224 -6.31 91.53 84.08
N LYS A 225 -5.91 90.67 83.12
CA LYS A 225 -5.47 89.29 83.47
C LYS A 225 -4.72 88.54 82.36
N SER A 226 -3.49 88.21 82.70
CA SER A 226 -2.65 87.13 82.20
C SER A 226 -3.42 85.82 81.96
N ILE A 227 -3.33 85.27 80.73
CA ILE A 227 -3.46 83.84 80.44
C ILE A 227 -2.43 83.45 79.35
N VAL A 228 -1.36 82.83 79.82
CA VAL A 228 -0.59 81.69 79.28
C VAL A 228 -0.33 81.59 77.76
N PRO A 229 0.95 81.47 77.34
CA PRO A 229 1.33 81.02 76.00
C PRO A 229 1.36 79.48 75.96
N MET A 230 0.37 78.86 75.31
CA MET A 230 0.44 77.46 74.90
C MET A 230 0.41 77.36 73.38
N ASN A 231 1.60 77.49 72.83
CA ASN A 231 2.25 76.53 71.94
C ASN A 231 1.44 75.27 71.61
N GLU A 232 0.65 75.29 70.55
CA GLU A 232 0.31 74.10 69.77
C GLU A 232 0.33 74.48 68.30
N GLU A 233 1.41 74.05 67.63
CA GLU A 233 1.48 73.97 66.18
C GLU A 233 0.25 73.19 65.69
N PRO A 234 -0.52 73.70 64.71
CA PRO A 234 -1.50 72.86 64.06
C PRO A 234 -0.74 71.75 63.36
N SER A 235 -0.83 70.56 63.95
CA SER A 235 -0.68 69.27 63.28
C SER A 235 -1.31 69.43 61.90
N TRP A 236 -0.42 69.62 60.93
CA TRP A 236 -0.64 69.43 59.52
C TRP A 236 -1.28 68.07 59.44
N ILE A 237 -2.61 68.11 59.29
CA ILE A 237 -3.50 67.02 59.01
C ILE A 237 -2.73 65.99 58.21
N ASP A 238 -2.48 64.85 58.84
CA ASP A 238 -2.16 63.61 58.16
C ASP A 238 -3.31 63.40 57.17
N VAL A 239 -3.10 63.85 55.94
CA VAL A 239 -3.82 63.36 54.77
C VAL A 239 -3.38 61.91 54.65
N THR A 240 -4.01 61.06 55.44
CA THR A 240 -4.03 59.63 55.26
C THR A 240 -4.65 59.39 53.90
N LEU A 241 -3.77 59.29 52.90
CA LEU A 241 -3.99 58.70 51.58
C LEU A 241 -4.28 57.18 51.70
N GLU A 242 -5.03 56.77 52.71
CA GLU A 242 -5.58 55.43 52.87
C GLU A 242 -7.03 55.42 52.42
N ASN A 243 -7.23 55.88 51.18
CA ASN A 243 -8.28 55.33 50.34
C ASN A 243 -7.67 55.09 48.96
N ARG A 244 -6.69 54.18 48.92
CA ARG A 244 -6.65 53.20 47.84
C ARG A 244 -7.91 52.35 48.01
N GLU A 245 -9.04 52.88 47.57
CA GLU A 245 -9.94 52.02 46.83
C GLU A 245 -9.06 51.33 45.82
N THR A 246 -8.98 50.01 45.98
CA THR A 246 -8.67 49.09 44.93
C THR A 246 -9.47 49.53 43.72
N ARG A 247 -8.88 50.41 42.90
CA ARG A 247 -9.09 50.39 41.46
C ARG A 247 -8.90 48.94 41.14
N ALA A 248 -10.02 48.25 40.93
CA ALA A 248 -10.05 46.96 40.31
C ALA A 248 -9.12 47.16 39.12
N VAL A 249 -7.94 46.56 39.25
CA VAL A 249 -7.14 46.17 38.12
C VAL A 249 -8.16 45.41 37.30
N ILE A 250 -8.70 46.11 36.29
CA ILE A 250 -9.25 45.47 35.11
C ILE A 250 -8.22 44.38 34.85
N PRO A 251 -8.56 43.09 34.98
CA PRO A 251 -7.64 42.07 34.53
C PRO A 251 -7.32 42.51 33.12
N ALA A 252 -6.05 42.87 32.89
CA ALA A 252 -5.52 42.93 31.56
C ALA A 252 -5.92 41.56 31.01
N GLN A 253 -6.98 41.59 30.19
CA GLN A 253 -7.28 40.51 29.30
C GLN A 253 -5.92 40.19 28.70
N PRO A 254 -5.42 38.96 28.80
CA PRO A 254 -4.32 38.60 27.93
C PRO A 254 -4.81 38.98 26.54
N GLU A 255 -4.12 39.95 25.93
CA GLU A 255 -4.10 40.06 24.49
C GLU A 255 -3.56 38.71 24.03
N PHE A 256 -4.48 37.76 23.87
CA PHE A 256 -4.33 36.67 22.96
C PHE A 256 -4.13 37.38 21.63
N VAL A 257 -2.85 37.59 21.31
CA VAL A 257 -2.39 37.60 19.94
C VAL A 257 -2.86 36.25 19.39
N SER A 258 -4.04 36.26 18.78
CA SER A 258 -4.48 35.22 17.88
C SER A 258 -3.53 35.25 16.69
N VAL A 259 -2.41 34.55 16.84
CA VAL A 259 -1.55 34.12 15.73
C VAL A 259 -2.30 33.01 14.97
N GLU A 260 -3.45 33.37 14.41
CA GLU A 260 -4.19 32.59 13.42
C GLU A 260 -4.70 33.60 12.39
N THR A 261 -3.76 34.19 11.66
CA THR A 261 -4.03 34.77 10.34
C THR A 261 -2.91 34.32 9.39
N THR A 262 -2.67 33.02 9.40
CA THR A 262 -2.04 32.28 8.31
C THR A 262 -3.16 31.77 7.41
N ALA A 263 -3.65 32.61 6.51
CA ALA A 263 -4.30 32.23 5.26
C ALA A 263 -4.99 33.46 4.68
N ASP A 264 -4.22 34.33 4.03
CA ASP A 264 -4.55 34.72 2.66
C ASP A 264 -3.52 35.67 2.04
N LEU A 265 -3.12 35.32 0.81
CA LEU A 265 -2.61 36.22 -0.25
C LEU A 265 -1.13 36.63 -0.25
N ALA A 266 -0.29 35.66 -0.65
CA ALA A 266 0.66 35.86 -1.76
C ALA A 266 0.69 34.51 -2.53
N LEU A 267 -0.10 34.28 -3.59
CA LEU A 267 0.09 34.85 -4.93
C LEU A 267 1.57 34.96 -5.31
N PHE A 268 2.27 33.81 -5.26
CA PHE A 268 3.48 33.60 -6.05
C PHE A 268 3.09 32.90 -7.35
N GLU A 269 3.24 33.64 -8.44
CA GLU A 269 3.24 33.13 -9.80
C GLU A 269 4.40 32.14 -9.99
N PRO A 270 4.20 30.98 -10.65
CA PRO A 270 5.29 30.11 -11.04
C PRO A 270 5.79 30.56 -12.41
N ASN A 271 6.73 31.51 -12.45
CA ASN A 271 7.50 31.79 -13.66
C ASN A 271 9.00 31.80 -13.38
N GLU A 272 9.69 31.00 -14.19
CA GLU A 272 11.10 31.15 -14.59
C GLU A 272 12.18 31.11 -13.50
N PHE A 273 12.45 29.91 -12.98
CA PHE A 273 13.83 29.53 -12.65
C PHE A 273 14.34 28.45 -13.61
N HIS A 274 14.74 28.91 -14.80
CA HIS A 274 15.66 28.17 -15.68
C HIS A 274 17.08 28.30 -15.13
N VAL A 275 17.44 27.48 -14.14
CA VAL A 275 18.85 27.25 -13.82
C VAL A 275 19.38 26.20 -14.78
N LYS A 276 20.00 26.65 -15.87
CA LYS A 276 20.88 25.81 -16.70
C LYS A 276 22.08 25.39 -15.85
N PRO A 277 22.35 24.09 -15.63
CA PRO A 277 23.66 23.68 -15.20
C PRO A 277 24.56 23.67 -16.45
N THR A 278 25.47 24.63 -16.48
CA THR A 278 26.64 24.66 -17.36
C THR A 278 27.45 23.38 -17.11
N ILE A 279 27.28 22.40 -18.01
CA ILE A 279 28.21 21.29 -18.16
C ILE A 279 29.46 21.86 -18.81
N SER A 280 30.52 22.04 -18.02
CA SER A 280 31.87 22.12 -18.58
C SER A 280 32.91 21.65 -17.57
N ALA A 281 33.60 20.58 -18.00
CA ALA A 281 34.97 20.24 -17.68
C ALA A 281 35.32 19.92 -16.22
N ILE A 282 35.18 18.65 -15.84
CA ILE A 282 36.18 17.99 -14.98
C ILE A 282 36.54 16.64 -15.60
N GLU A 283 37.82 16.51 -15.91
CA GLU A 283 38.53 15.32 -16.37
C GLU A 283 38.56 14.19 -15.31
N PRO A 284 38.88 12.95 -15.73
CA PRO A 284 38.63 11.75 -14.95
C PRO A 284 39.78 11.46 -13.98
N LEU A 285 39.49 11.42 -12.68
CA LEU A 285 40.40 10.85 -11.69
C LEU A 285 39.81 9.56 -11.13
N LYS A 286 40.47 8.48 -11.54
CA LYS A 286 40.38 7.14 -10.98
C LYS A 286 40.91 7.12 -9.55
N THR A 287 40.36 6.16 -8.79
CA THR A 287 40.95 5.42 -7.66
C THR A 287 41.24 6.19 -6.36
N ALA A 288 40.38 5.98 -5.36
CA ALA A 288 40.81 5.71 -3.99
C ALA A 288 39.74 4.87 -3.27
N ASP A 289 40.18 3.77 -2.67
CA ASP A 289 39.42 2.79 -1.92
C ASP A 289 38.53 3.38 -0.81
N GLN A 290 37.25 3.01 -0.87
CA GLN A 290 36.46 2.39 0.20
C GLN A 290 37.05 2.48 1.63
N ILE A 291 36.71 3.56 2.32
CA ILE A 291 36.35 3.50 3.73
C ILE A 291 34.91 4.01 3.81
N GLU A 292 33.98 3.25 3.24
CA GLU A 292 32.56 3.38 3.58
C GLU A 292 32.42 2.90 5.02
N THR A 293 32.53 3.82 5.98
CA THR A 293 31.99 3.63 7.32
C THR A 293 30.48 3.53 7.19
N SER A 294 29.99 2.36 6.79
CA SER A 294 28.58 2.03 6.73
C SER A 294 27.91 2.48 8.02
N ALA A 295 26.84 3.28 7.92
CA ALA A 295 26.12 3.80 9.07
C ALA A 295 25.19 2.74 9.70
N VAL A 296 25.05 1.59 9.02
CA VAL A 296 24.21 0.45 9.41
C VAL A 296 24.42 -0.06 10.86
N PRO A 297 25.63 -0.19 11.43
CA PRO A 297 25.78 -0.68 12.80
C PRO A 297 25.24 0.31 13.85
N VAL A 298 25.38 1.62 13.61
CA VAL A 298 24.83 2.66 14.51
C VAL A 298 23.30 2.62 14.47
N LEU A 299 22.72 2.46 13.29
CA LEU A 299 21.27 2.31 13.11
C LEU A 299 20.74 1.01 13.72
N ALA A 300 21.51 -0.09 13.64
CA ALA A 300 21.16 -1.36 14.26
C ALA A 300 21.10 -1.27 15.80
N ASP A 301 21.91 -0.40 16.42
CA ASP A 301 21.81 -0.14 17.85
C ASP A 301 20.60 0.73 18.21
N ARG A 302 20.25 1.72 17.37
CA ARG A 302 19.00 2.49 17.53
C ARG A 302 17.75 1.61 17.41
N LEU A 303 17.76 0.59 16.56
CA LEU A 303 16.68 -0.42 16.48
C LEU A 303 16.53 -1.26 17.77
N LYS A 304 17.49 -1.23 18.69
CA LYS A 304 17.38 -1.89 20.01
C LYS A 304 16.90 -0.94 21.11
N SER A 305 16.61 0.33 20.80
CA SER A 305 16.11 1.31 21.77
C SER A 305 14.77 0.87 22.37
N ALA A 306 14.52 1.22 23.63
CA ALA A 306 13.25 0.97 24.30
C ALA A 306 12.10 1.77 23.67
N ASN A 307 12.39 2.94 23.10
CA ASN A 307 11.41 3.84 22.53
C ASN A 307 10.98 3.39 21.11
N SER A 308 9.69 3.17 20.88
CA SER A 308 9.17 2.74 19.57
C SER A 308 9.39 3.80 18.50
N SER A 309 9.31 5.08 18.86
CA SER A 309 9.47 6.20 17.93
C SER A 309 10.91 6.27 17.39
N GLU A 310 11.91 6.06 18.25
CA GLU A 310 13.32 6.01 17.83
C GLU A 310 13.62 4.83 16.91
N ARG A 311 13.04 3.65 17.21
CA ARG A 311 13.15 2.47 16.34
C ARG A 311 12.50 2.73 14.98
N ALA A 312 11.33 3.36 14.96
CA ALA A 312 10.63 3.73 13.73
C ALA A 312 11.44 4.73 12.88
N ALA A 313 12.04 5.75 13.50
CA ALA A 313 12.90 6.71 12.81
C ALA A 313 14.15 6.02 12.20
N ALA A 314 14.78 5.10 12.94
CA ALA A 314 15.95 4.37 12.44
C ALA A 314 15.64 3.51 11.19
N LEU A 315 14.38 3.09 11.00
CA LEU A 315 13.98 2.37 9.78
C LEU A 315 13.93 3.26 8.54
N VAL A 316 13.59 4.53 8.69
CA VAL A 316 13.62 5.50 7.59
C VAL A 316 15.06 5.73 7.16
N ASP A 317 15.95 5.97 8.12
CA ASP A 317 17.38 6.17 7.87
C ASP A 317 18.02 4.92 7.22
N LEU A 318 17.61 3.71 7.64
CA LEU A 318 18.04 2.45 6.99
C LEU A 318 17.54 2.32 5.56
N ALA A 319 16.38 2.88 5.24
CA ALA A 319 15.86 2.84 3.88
C ALA A 319 16.70 3.69 2.92
N GLU A 320 17.21 4.83 3.42
CA GLU A 320 18.06 5.76 2.66
C GLU A 320 19.47 5.23 2.44
N GLU A 321 20.07 4.57 3.46
CA GLU A 321 21.41 3.97 3.34
C GLU A 321 21.44 2.86 2.28
N GLY A 322 20.33 2.13 2.12
CA GLY A 322 20.26 1.04 1.17
C GLY A 322 21.06 -0.20 1.60
N GLY A 323 21.18 -1.17 0.69
CA GLY A 323 22.04 -2.34 0.88
C GLY A 323 21.41 -3.53 1.61
N GLU A 324 21.96 -4.71 1.34
CA GLU A 324 21.35 -5.98 1.74
C GLU A 324 21.21 -6.15 3.28
N GLU A 325 22.13 -5.58 4.07
CA GLU A 325 22.00 -5.61 5.53
C GLU A 325 20.86 -4.72 6.04
N ALA A 326 20.66 -3.55 5.44
CA ALA A 326 19.54 -2.67 5.79
C ALA A 326 18.20 -3.35 5.46
N TYR A 327 18.11 -4.02 4.29
CA TYR A 327 16.94 -4.85 3.95
C TYR A 327 16.63 -5.89 5.02
N ARG A 328 17.64 -6.64 5.49
CA ARG A 328 17.44 -7.67 6.52
C ARG A 328 16.98 -7.08 7.85
N LEU A 329 17.51 -5.91 8.24
CA LEU A 329 17.09 -5.21 9.46
C LEU A 329 15.65 -4.67 9.34
N ILE A 330 15.27 -4.10 8.19
CA ILE A 330 13.89 -3.67 7.91
C ILE A 330 12.95 -4.88 7.95
N ALA A 331 13.31 -5.98 7.28
CA ALA A 331 12.50 -7.21 7.25
C ALA A 331 12.35 -7.86 8.63
N LYS A 332 13.37 -7.77 9.50
CA LYS A 332 13.31 -8.27 10.88
C LYS A 332 12.40 -7.42 11.77
N SER A 333 12.30 -6.12 11.49
CA SER A 333 11.49 -5.18 12.27
C SER A 333 9.98 -5.39 12.14
N PHE A 334 9.52 -6.21 11.18
CA PHE A 334 8.12 -6.68 11.15
C PHE A 334 7.73 -7.58 12.34
N ASP A 335 8.71 -8.10 13.10
CA ASP A 335 8.46 -8.84 14.33
C ASP A 335 8.47 -7.97 15.60
N ASP A 336 8.61 -6.64 15.47
CA ASP A 336 8.57 -5.72 16.60
C ASP A 336 7.20 -5.77 17.31
N PRO A 337 7.15 -5.72 18.65
CA PRO A 337 5.89 -5.71 19.39
C PRO A 337 5.02 -4.47 19.07
N SER A 338 5.62 -3.32 18.78
CA SER A 338 4.90 -2.09 18.48
C SER A 338 4.35 -2.09 17.05
N ALA A 339 3.06 -1.75 16.90
CA ALA A 339 2.45 -1.60 15.58
C ALA A 339 3.05 -0.44 14.78
N GLU A 340 3.47 0.62 15.47
CA GLU A 340 4.10 1.81 14.86
C GLU A 340 5.38 1.43 14.11
N VAL A 341 6.25 0.64 14.74
CA VAL A 341 7.52 0.19 14.14
C VAL A 341 7.27 -0.73 12.95
N ARG A 342 6.27 -1.62 13.03
CA ARG A 342 5.88 -2.48 11.89
C ARG A 342 5.36 -1.66 10.71
N ASN A 343 4.54 -0.64 10.97
CA ASN A 343 4.02 0.26 9.94
C ASN A 343 5.15 1.08 9.30
N ALA A 344 6.10 1.56 10.11
CA ALA A 344 7.31 2.23 9.63
C ALA A 344 8.18 1.29 8.77
N ALA A 345 8.31 0.01 9.15
CA ALA A 345 9.04 -0.98 8.36
C ALA A 345 8.40 -1.20 6.98
N ALA A 346 7.05 -1.19 6.89
CA ALA A 346 6.36 -1.26 5.60
C ALA A 346 6.67 -0.05 4.71
N ARG A 347 6.64 1.17 5.26
CA ARG A 347 6.97 2.40 4.53
C ARG A 347 8.44 2.42 4.11
N ALA A 348 9.35 2.06 5.02
CA ALA A 348 10.77 1.94 4.74
C ALA A 348 11.03 0.95 3.59
N LEU A 349 10.35 -0.21 3.58
CA LEU A 349 10.49 -1.19 2.51
C LEU A 349 9.96 -0.68 1.15
N CYS A 350 8.90 0.14 1.15
CA CYS A 350 8.45 0.84 -0.06
C CYS A 350 9.48 1.84 -0.60
N SER A 351 10.17 2.58 0.29
CA SER A 351 11.18 3.55 -0.12
C SER A 351 12.53 2.90 -0.48
N PHE A 352 12.79 1.67 -0.02
CA PHE A 352 14.08 1.00 -0.13
C PHE A 352 14.48 0.59 -1.55
N HIS A 353 13.52 0.26 -2.43
CA HIS A 353 13.78 -0.05 -3.83
C HIS A 353 12.75 0.58 -4.76
N SER A 354 13.18 0.87 -5.99
CA SER A 354 12.29 1.28 -7.08
C SER A 354 11.24 0.22 -7.43
N ASP A 355 11.57 -1.07 -7.26
CA ASP A 355 10.63 -2.18 -7.38
C ASP A 355 10.08 -2.60 -6.02
N VAL A 356 9.01 -1.94 -5.62
CA VAL A 356 8.26 -2.19 -4.38
C VAL A 356 7.72 -3.63 -4.36
N ALA A 357 7.18 -4.11 -5.49
CA ALA A 357 6.53 -5.42 -5.57
C ALA A 357 7.54 -6.56 -5.37
N ALA A 358 8.74 -6.44 -5.94
CA ALA A 358 9.81 -7.41 -5.74
C ALA A 358 10.26 -7.48 -4.27
N SER A 359 10.39 -6.32 -3.61
CA SER A 359 10.83 -6.23 -2.21
C SER A 359 9.84 -6.90 -1.24
N PHE A 360 8.55 -6.63 -1.39
CA PHE A 360 7.51 -7.30 -0.59
C PHE A 360 7.40 -8.80 -0.91
N THR A 361 7.51 -9.19 -2.17
CA THR A 361 7.48 -10.61 -2.56
C THR A 361 8.63 -11.39 -1.93
N ARG A 362 9.82 -10.80 -1.91
CA ARG A 362 10.99 -11.35 -1.23
C ARG A 362 10.78 -11.45 0.28
N ALA A 363 10.29 -10.38 0.91
CA ALA A 363 10.03 -10.36 2.35
C ALA A 363 8.98 -11.40 2.76
N LEU A 364 7.90 -11.55 1.98
CA LEU A 364 6.86 -12.56 2.21
C LEU A 364 7.38 -13.98 2.00
N ARG A 365 8.24 -14.21 1.00
CA ARG A 365 8.84 -15.52 0.73
C ARG A 365 9.73 -15.97 1.88
N GLU A 366 10.58 -15.08 2.39
CA GLU A 366 11.53 -15.36 3.49
C GLU A 366 10.86 -15.36 4.88
N ALA A 367 9.66 -14.79 5.02
CA ALA A 367 8.94 -14.69 6.29
C ALA A 367 8.25 -16.00 6.73
N SER A 368 8.23 -16.23 8.05
CA SER A 368 7.37 -17.23 8.69
C SER A 368 5.87 -16.89 8.55
N PRO A 369 4.94 -17.83 8.73
CA PRO A 369 3.50 -17.58 8.62
C PRO A 369 3.01 -16.42 9.52
N GLU A 370 3.50 -16.35 10.76
CA GLU A 370 3.20 -15.28 11.71
C GLU A 370 3.72 -13.92 11.20
N ARG A 371 4.96 -13.88 10.72
CA ARG A 371 5.56 -12.65 10.17
C ARG A 371 4.80 -12.20 8.92
N ARG A 372 4.36 -13.10 8.04
CA ARG A 372 3.51 -12.76 6.87
C ARG A 372 2.21 -12.06 7.29
N ARG A 373 1.54 -12.56 8.34
CA ARG A 373 0.34 -11.89 8.89
C ARG A 373 0.66 -10.50 9.42
N ARG A 374 1.80 -10.31 10.09
CA ARG A 374 2.26 -9.00 10.56
C ARG A 374 2.59 -8.06 9.41
N ILE A 375 3.24 -8.53 8.34
CA ILE A 375 3.51 -7.77 7.12
C ILE A 375 2.19 -7.29 6.50
N GLY A 376 1.21 -8.19 6.31
CA GLY A 376 -0.10 -7.81 5.78
C GLY A 376 -0.83 -6.77 6.64
N GLY A 377 -0.81 -6.96 7.97
CA GLY A 377 -1.39 -5.98 8.90
C GLY A 377 -0.68 -4.63 8.88
N ALA A 378 0.65 -4.62 8.71
CA ALA A 378 1.44 -3.39 8.60
C ALA A 378 1.20 -2.64 7.28
N ILE A 379 1.02 -3.37 6.16
CA ILE A 379 0.65 -2.76 4.87
C ILE A 379 -0.72 -2.06 5.00
N ALA A 380 -1.70 -2.70 5.63
CA ALA A 380 -3.00 -2.09 5.88
C ALA A 380 -2.91 -0.89 6.85
N GLY A 381 -2.16 -1.02 7.95
CA GLY A 381 -2.04 0.01 8.99
C GLY A 381 -1.13 1.20 8.63
N SER A 382 -0.23 1.03 7.67
CA SER A 382 0.71 2.10 7.26
C SER A 382 0.09 3.14 6.32
N GLY A 383 -1.13 2.90 5.81
CA GLY A 383 -1.81 3.75 4.83
C GLY A 383 -1.34 3.53 3.39
N LEU A 384 -0.40 2.61 3.14
CA LEU A 384 0.09 2.30 1.79
C LEU A 384 -1.03 1.74 0.89
N ALA A 385 -1.96 0.97 1.47
CA ALA A 385 -3.11 0.46 0.74
C ALA A 385 -4.06 1.57 0.26
N ALA A 386 -4.15 2.69 1.00
CA ALA A 386 -4.99 3.83 0.61
C ALA A 386 -4.34 4.67 -0.50
N ASN A 387 -3.01 4.65 -0.62
CA ASN A 387 -2.27 5.39 -1.64
C ASN A 387 -2.15 4.64 -2.97
N ALA A 388 -2.54 3.36 -3.03
CA ALA A 388 -2.41 2.51 -4.21
C ALA A 388 -3.71 2.39 -5.04
N ILE A 389 -4.81 2.95 -4.53
CA ILE A 389 -6.12 3.09 -5.20
C ILE A 389 -6.18 4.50 -5.75
#